data_AF-A0A6H2A5Q4-F1
#
_entry.id   AF-A0A6H2A5Q4-F1
#
_cell.length_a   1.000
_cell.length_b   1.000
_cell.length_c   1.000
_cell.angle_alpha   90.00
_cell.angle_beta   90.00
_cell.angle_gamma   90.00
#
_symmetry.space_group_name_H-M   'P 1'
#
loop_
_entity.id
_entity.type
_entity.pdbx_description
1 polymer ?
#
loop_
_entity_poly.entity_id
_entity_poly.type
_entity_poly.pdbx_seq_one_letter_code
_entity_poly.pdbx_strand_id
1 'polypeptide(L)'
;MNIQEFANLVSEQQKLAYAKRGNTFDPEKYCATRVIPGKKYTKVDVGSSGKFMIDSDGNIFGIKGYGVIHRGHHYGTLNTVNQYFWGEYHPIKIK
;
A
#
# COMPACT_ATOMS: atom_id res chain seq x y z
N MET A 1 -4.89 -13.34 0.80
CA MET A 1 -3.51 -12.83 0.64
C MET A 1 -2.99 -12.43 2.02
N ASN A 2 -1.73 -12.66 2.34
CA ASN A 2 -1.12 -12.19 3.60
C ASN A 2 -0.53 -10.78 3.44
N ILE A 3 -0.12 -10.14 4.55
CA ILE A 3 0.37 -8.74 4.53
C ILE A 3 1.67 -8.60 3.71
N GLN A 4 2.55 -9.60 3.74
CA GLN A 4 3.80 -9.57 2.99
C GLN A 4 3.55 -9.66 1.48
N GLU A 5 2.65 -10.55 1.06
CA GLU A 5 2.19 -10.63 -0.33
C GLU A 5 1.56 -9.32 -0.79
N PHE A 6 0.73 -8.70 0.06
CA PHE A 6 0.13 -7.40 -0.23
C PHE A 6 1.19 -6.30 -0.39
N ALA A 7 2.19 -6.25 0.49
CA ALA A 7 3.30 -5.31 0.38
C ALA A 7 4.06 -5.49 -0.94
N ASN A 8 4.39 -6.73 -1.30
CA ASN A 8 5.05 -7.03 -2.58
C ASN A 8 4.19 -6.58 -3.78
N LEU A 9 2.87 -6.84 -3.75
CA LEU A 9 1.94 -6.38 -4.78
C LEU A 9 1.95 -4.85 -4.95
N VAL A 10 1.94 -4.12 -3.82
CA VAL A 10 2.01 -2.64 -3.83
C VAL A 10 3.31 -2.17 -4.48
N SER A 11 4.45 -2.76 -4.10
CA SER A 11 5.76 -2.44 -4.70
C SER A 11 5.72 -2.63 -6.21
N GLU A 12 5.34 -3.81 -6.69
CA GLU A 12 5.32 -4.13 -8.11
C GLU A 12 4.39 -3.22 -8.91
N GLN A 13 3.18 -2.99 -8.41
CA GLN A 13 2.24 -2.10 -9.11
C GLN A 13 2.72 -0.64 -9.10
N GLN A 14 3.40 -0.19 -8.05
CA GLN A 14 3.96 1.16 -8.02
C GLN A 14 5.12 1.32 -9.00
N LYS A 15 5.99 0.30 -9.13
CA LYS A 15 7.03 0.25 -10.18
C LYS A 15 6.41 0.37 -11.58
N LEU A 16 5.34 -0.38 -11.84
CA LEU A 16 4.60 -0.30 -13.11
C LEU A 16 4.02 1.10 -13.37
N ALA A 17 3.40 1.70 -12.35
CA ALA A 17 2.83 3.04 -12.45
C ALA A 17 3.91 4.10 -12.74
N TYR A 18 5.07 3.99 -12.11
CA TYR A 18 6.20 4.89 -12.30
C TYR A 18 6.83 4.73 -13.69
N ALA A 19 7.03 3.49 -14.14
CA ALA A 19 7.54 3.22 -15.48
C ALA A 19 6.61 3.80 -16.56
N LYS A 20 5.29 3.65 -16.39
CA LYS A 20 4.28 4.23 -17.30
C LYS A 20 4.34 5.75 -17.39
N ARG A 21 4.77 6.44 -16.33
CA ARG A 21 4.91 7.91 -16.29
C ARG A 21 6.23 8.42 -16.84
N GLY A 22 7.18 7.53 -17.15
CA GLY A 22 8.53 7.90 -17.53
C GLY A 22 9.34 8.51 -16.37
N ASN A 23 9.04 8.12 -15.12
CA ASN A 23 9.81 8.57 -13.96
C ASN A 23 11.26 8.05 -14.07
N THR A 24 12.23 8.91 -13.78
CA THR A 24 13.67 8.59 -13.85
C THR A 24 14.31 8.24 -12.50
N PHE A 25 13.54 8.26 -11.41
CA PHE A 25 14.01 7.91 -10.08
C PHE A 25 14.23 6.41 -9.93
N ASP A 26 15.13 6.00 -9.01
CA ASP A 26 15.41 4.60 -8.70
C ASP A 26 14.16 3.88 -8.13
N PRO A 27 13.52 2.98 -8.91
CA PRO A 27 12.29 2.32 -8.48
C PRO A 27 12.54 1.34 -7.33
N GLU A 28 13.74 0.77 -7.20
CA GLU A 28 14.04 -0.17 -6.11
C GLU A 28 14.05 0.55 -4.77
N LYS A 29 14.54 1.80 -4.72
CA LYS A 29 14.48 2.62 -3.51
C LYS A 29 13.09 3.17 -3.23
N TYR A 30 12.43 3.76 -4.22
CA TYR A 30 11.19 4.52 -4.00
C TYR A 30 9.91 3.66 -4.01
N CYS A 31 9.97 2.42 -4.49
CA CYS A 31 8.86 1.48 -4.46
C CYS A 31 9.08 0.34 -3.45
N ALA A 32 10.28 0.23 -2.86
CA ALA A 32 10.53 -0.76 -1.81
C ALA A 32 9.51 -0.65 -0.68
N THR A 33 8.90 -1.77 -0.34
CA THR A 33 7.92 -1.84 0.75
C THR A 33 8.53 -2.43 2.00
N ARG A 34 8.10 -1.92 3.16
CA ARG A 34 8.45 -2.48 4.46
C ARG A 34 7.20 -2.72 5.30
N VAL A 35 7.07 -3.94 5.80
CA VAL A 35 6.01 -4.33 6.74
C VAL A 35 6.50 -4.07 8.16
N ILE A 36 5.79 -3.24 8.92
CA ILE A 36 6.11 -2.89 10.30
C ILE A 36 4.95 -3.32 11.19
N PRO A 37 5.09 -4.42 11.94
CA PRO A 37 4.09 -4.84 12.92
C PRO A 37 3.88 -3.78 13.99
N GLY A 38 2.64 -3.57 14.38
CA GLY A 38 2.25 -2.70 15.48
C GLY A 38 1.15 -3.34 16.32
N LYS A 39 0.86 -2.76 17.49
CA LYS A 39 -0.08 -3.35 18.45
C LYS A 39 -1.50 -3.52 17.90
N LYS A 40 -1.98 -2.52 17.15
CA LYS A 40 -3.35 -2.48 16.60
C LYS A 40 -3.38 -2.60 15.08
N TYR A 41 -2.37 -2.05 14.42
CA TYR A 41 -2.27 -2.05 12.98
C TYR A 41 -0.86 -2.44 12.57
N THR A 42 -0.76 -3.22 11.51
CA THR A 42 0.47 -3.44 10.77
C THR A 42 0.58 -2.40 9.67
N LYS A 43 1.70 -1.71 9.61
CA LYS A 43 1.94 -0.65 8.64
C LYS A 43 2.69 -1.19 7.43
N VAL A 44 2.29 -0.77 6.24
CA VAL A 44 3.02 -0.98 5.00
C VAL A 44 3.56 0.37 4.55
N ASP A 45 4.86 0.56 4.77
CA ASP A 45 5.61 1.71 4.25
C ASP A 45 5.99 1.43 2.79
N VAL A 46 6.05 2.49 1.97
CA VAL A 46 6.61 2.46 0.62
C VAL A 46 7.66 3.57 0.51
N GLY A 47 8.85 3.20 0.04
CA GLY A 47 10.03 4.06 0.10
C GLY A 47 10.32 4.46 1.56
N SER A 48 10.36 5.77 1.83
CA SER A 48 10.64 6.31 3.16
C SER A 48 9.39 6.63 3.99
N SER A 49 8.19 6.33 3.51
CA SER A 49 6.94 6.85 4.11
C SER A 49 5.87 5.79 4.27
N GLY A 50 5.00 5.96 5.26
CA GLY A 50 3.82 5.11 5.44
C GLY A 50 2.82 5.29 4.30
N LYS A 51 2.19 4.20 3.86
CA LYS A 51 1.16 4.24 2.82
C LYS A 51 -0.15 3.59 3.26
N PHE A 52 -0.07 2.37 3.80
CA PHE A 52 -1.23 1.61 4.25
C PHE A 52 -1.09 1.13 5.69
N MET A 53 -2.24 0.90 6.32
CA MET A 53 -2.38 0.36 7.67
C MET A 53 -3.42 -0.76 7.63
N ILE A 54 -3.07 -1.92 8.17
CA ILE A 54 -3.90 -3.13 8.14
C ILE A 54 -4.21 -3.56 9.57
N ASP A 55 -5.48 -3.76 9.90
CA ASP A 55 -5.88 -4.28 11.22
C ASP A 55 -5.84 -5.81 11.31
N SER A 56 -6.17 -6.35 12.48
CA SER A 56 -6.22 -7.80 12.73
C SER A 56 -7.21 -8.54 11.84
N ASP A 57 -8.24 -7.85 11.37
CA ASP A 57 -9.32 -8.42 10.55
C ASP A 57 -8.99 -8.33 9.05
N GLY A 58 -7.83 -7.75 8.73
CA GLY A 58 -7.32 -7.61 7.36
C GLY A 58 -7.92 -6.43 6.61
N ASN A 59 -8.60 -5.48 7.26
CA ASN A 59 -9.08 -4.26 6.62
C ASN A 59 -7.90 -3.35 6.27
N ILE A 60 -7.94 -2.75 5.08
CA ILE A 60 -6.86 -1.92 4.53
C ILE A 60 -7.29 -0.46 4.54
N PHE A 61 -6.52 0.36 5.25
CA PHE A 61 -6.75 1.79 5.35
C PHE A 61 -5.57 2.58 4.78
N GLY A 62 -5.85 3.77 4.25
CA GLY A 62 -4.83 4.80 4.08
C GLY A 62 -4.31 5.32 5.41
N ILE A 63 -3.14 5.95 5.38
CA ILE A 63 -2.51 6.57 6.56
C ILE A 63 -2.60 8.11 6.48
N LYS A 64 -2.80 8.76 7.63
CA LYS A 64 -2.67 10.22 7.77
C LYS A 64 -1.20 10.59 7.96
N GLY A 65 -0.83 11.84 7.67
CA GLY A 65 0.56 12.33 7.80
C GLY A 65 1.19 12.15 9.18
N TYR A 66 0.38 11.98 10.23
CA TYR A 66 0.81 11.75 11.61
C TYR A 66 0.68 10.30 12.09
N GLY A 67 0.62 9.32 11.17
CA GLY A 67 0.77 7.90 11.52
C GLY A 67 -0.48 7.19 12.05
N VAL A 68 -1.67 7.74 11.78
CA VAL A 68 -2.98 7.17 12.18
C VAL A 68 -3.76 6.76 10.95
N ILE A 69 -4.61 5.73 11.07
CA ILE A 69 -5.51 5.34 9.98
C ILE A 69 -6.41 6.50 9.54
N HIS A 70 -6.71 6.54 8.24
CA HIS A 70 -7.73 7.41 7.69
C HIS A 70 -8.99 6.59 7.43
N ARG A 71 -9.97 6.63 8.36
CA ARG A 71 -11.20 5.81 8.28
C ARG A 71 -12.00 6.00 6.99
N GLY A 72 -12.04 7.22 6.45
CA GLY A 72 -12.68 7.50 5.15
C GLY A 72 -11.91 6.96 3.94
N HIS A 73 -10.67 6.52 4.13
CA HIS A 73 -9.83 5.88 3.11
C HIS A 73 -9.74 4.38 3.40
N HIS A 74 -10.89 3.75 3.52
CA HIS A 74 -11.01 2.31 3.63
C HIS A 74 -11.13 1.71 2.23
N TYR A 75 -10.22 0.82 1.86
CA TYR A 75 -10.09 0.30 0.50
C TYR A 75 -10.50 -1.18 0.37
N GLY A 76 -11.13 -1.75 1.40
CA GLY A 76 -11.50 -3.17 1.46
C GLY A 76 -10.55 -3.96 2.35
N THR A 77 -10.40 -5.25 2.06
CA THR A 77 -9.62 -6.18 2.90
C THR A 77 -8.55 -6.92 2.12
N LEU A 78 -7.69 -7.66 2.82
CA LEU A 78 -6.71 -8.57 2.22
C LEU A 78 -7.34 -9.64 1.31
N ASN A 79 -8.66 -9.86 1.39
CA ASN A 79 -9.41 -10.77 0.51
C ASN A 79 -9.94 -10.09 -0.76
N THR A 80 -9.98 -8.75 -0.80
CA THR A 80 -10.49 -7.97 -1.94
C THR A 80 -9.37 -7.23 -2.68
N VAL A 81 -8.11 -7.57 -2.44
CA VAL A 81 -6.93 -6.92 -3.01
C VAL A 81 -6.93 -6.92 -4.54
N ASN A 82 -7.49 -7.96 -5.16
CA ASN A 82 -7.58 -8.09 -6.62
C ASN A 82 -8.63 -7.18 -7.27
N GLN A 83 -9.45 -6.46 -6.48
CA GLN A 83 -10.43 -5.50 -6.99
C GLN A 83 -9.82 -4.12 -7.24
N TYR A 84 -8.55 -3.92 -6.88
CA TYR A 84 -7.88 -2.63 -6.93
C TYR A 84 -6.49 -2.74 -7.56
N PHE A 85 -6.10 -1.65 -8.21
CA PHE A 85 -4.72 -1.33 -8.54
C PHE A 85 -4.15 -0.40 -7.45
N TRP A 86 -3.08 -0.84 -6.80
CA TRP A 86 -2.48 -0.25 -5.60
C TRP A 86 -1.22 0.58 -5.86
N GLY A 87 -0.73 0.59 -7.10
CA GLY A 87 0.50 1.32 -7.47
C GLY A 87 0.38 2.84 -7.47
N GLU A 88 -0.84 3.34 -7.38
CA GLU A 88 -1.18 4.76 -7.43
C GLU A 88 -1.09 5.44 -6.06
N TYR A 89 -1.28 6.76 -6.03
CA TYR A 89 -1.33 7.49 -4.75
C TYR A 89 -2.48 6.99 -3.87
N HIS A 90 -3.65 6.79 -4.48
CA HIS A 90 -4.78 6.07 -3.90
C HIS A 90 -5.06 4.80 -4.71
N PRO A 91 -5.53 3.71 -4.08
CA PRO A 91 -5.97 2.52 -4.80
C PRO A 91 -7.09 2.85 -5.79
N ILE A 92 -6.96 2.38 -7.03
CA ILE A 92 -7.94 2.57 -8.10
C ILE A 92 -8.72 1.27 -8.28
N LYS A 93 -10.05 1.30 -8.21
CA LYS A 93 -10.87 0.12 -8.50
C LYS A 93 -10.68 -0.33 -9.95
N ILE A 94 -10.45 -1.62 -10.13
CA ILE A 94 -10.41 -2.25 -11.45
C ILE A 94 -11.87 -2.41 -11.90
N LYS A 95 -12.15 -2.04 -13.14
CA LYS A 95 -13.48 -2.17 -13.76
C LYS A 95 -13.68 -3.57 -14.34
#